data_AF-A0A8J8F2C7-F1
#
_entry.id   AF-A0A8J8F2C7-F1
#
_cell.length_a   1.000
_cell.length_b   1.000
_cell.length_c   1.000
_cell.angle_alpha   90.00
_cell.angle_beta   90.00
_cell.angle_gamma   90.00
#
_symmetry.space_group_name_H-M   'P 1'
#
loop_
_entity.id
_entity.type
_entity.pdbx_description
1 polymer ?
#
loop_
_entity_poly.entity_id
_entity_poly.type
_entity_poly.pdbx_seq_one_letter_code
_entity_poly.pdbx_strand_id
1 'polypeptide(L)'
;MTSAVVGVLSVAANGSRLWMAAFLVAFGLLVSILLHAWTDHTLETFGGDDASPQKTNCPACGARIAVEADRCPYCERSHDDDGPDDGWVET
;
A
#
# COMPACT_ATOMS: atom_id res chain seq x y z
N MET A 1 5.27 4.49 -63.27
CA MET A 1 4.49 5.43 -62.42
C MET A 1 3.75 4.64 -61.34
N THR A 2 4.48 3.94 -60.46
CA THR A 2 3.90 2.99 -59.49
C THR A 2 4.52 3.09 -58.09
N SER A 3 5.67 3.77 -57.93
CA SER A 3 6.33 3.92 -56.63
C SER A 3 5.72 4.99 -55.73
N ALA A 4 5.10 6.03 -56.29
CA ALA A 4 4.52 7.13 -55.50
C ALA A 4 3.25 6.70 -54.74
N VAL A 5 2.48 5.76 -55.29
CA VAL A 5 1.21 5.31 -54.69
C VAL A 5 1.44 4.44 -53.45
N VAL A 6 2.56 3.73 -53.36
CA VAL A 6 2.91 2.86 -52.22
C VAL A 6 3.34 3.67 -50.99
N GLY A 7 3.99 4.82 -51.18
CA GLY A 7 4.40 5.71 -50.08
C GLY A 7 3.24 6.40 -49.37
N VAL A 8 2.20 6.78 -50.10
CA VAL A 8 1.04 7.52 -49.56
C VAL A 8 0.13 6.61 -48.71
N LEU A 9 -0.01 5.34 -49.07
CA LEU A 9 -0.80 4.36 -48.32
C LEU A 9 -0.18 4.00 -46.96
N SER A 10 1.16 4.02 -46.85
CA SER A 10 1.86 3.78 -45.58
C SER A 10 1.64 4.91 -44.57
N VAL A 11 1.53 6.17 -45.02
CA VAL A 11 1.22 7.31 -44.15
C VAL A 11 -0.20 7.22 -43.60
N ALA A 12 -1.17 6.78 -44.41
CA ALA A 12 -2.58 6.69 -44.00
C ALA A 12 -2.85 5.57 -42.98
N ALA A 13 -2.18 4.42 -43.08
CA ALA A 13 -2.34 3.30 -42.15
C ALA A 13 -1.53 3.46 -40.84
N ASN A 14 -0.42 4.20 -40.88
CA ASN A 14 0.42 4.45 -39.71
C ASN A 14 -0.04 5.67 -38.89
N GLY A 15 -0.74 6.62 -39.51
CA GLY A 15 -1.26 7.81 -38.82
C GLY A 15 -2.26 7.48 -37.71
N SER A 16 -3.13 6.49 -37.92
CA SER A 16 -4.11 6.06 -36.91
C SER A 16 -3.46 5.36 -35.71
N ARG A 17 -2.40 4.57 -35.95
CA ARG A 17 -1.64 3.88 -34.90
C ARG A 17 -0.76 4.84 -34.09
N LEU A 18 -0.12 5.80 -34.77
CA LEU A 18 0.67 6.84 -34.11
C LEU A 18 -0.20 7.73 -33.23
N TRP A 19 -1.37 8.12 -33.73
CA TRP A 19 -2.32 8.94 -32.97
C TRP A 19 -2.91 8.17 -31.78
N MET A 20 -3.30 6.89 -31.95
CA MET A 20 -3.71 6.05 -30.82
C MET A 20 -2.59 5.87 -29.80
N ALA A 21 -1.36 5.62 -30.22
CA ALA A 21 -0.22 5.48 -29.31
C ALA A 21 0.03 6.77 -28.53
N ALA A 22 0.00 7.92 -29.21
CA ALA A 22 0.12 9.23 -28.56
C ALA A 22 -1.01 9.48 -27.55
N PHE A 23 -2.25 9.13 -27.90
CA PHE A 23 -3.40 9.21 -26.99
C PHE A 23 -3.26 8.31 -25.77
N LEU A 24 -2.83 7.06 -25.95
CA LEU A 24 -2.65 6.12 -24.85
C LEU A 24 -1.53 6.56 -23.91
N VAL A 25 -0.42 7.07 -24.45
CA VAL A 25 0.67 7.64 -23.63
C VAL A 25 0.18 8.87 -22.88
N ALA A 26 -0.49 9.81 -23.55
CA ALA A 26 -1.01 11.01 -22.92
C ALA A 26 -2.04 10.67 -21.83
N PHE A 27 -2.96 9.75 -22.10
CA PHE A 27 -3.97 9.29 -21.14
C PHE A 27 -3.33 8.56 -19.96
N GLY A 28 -2.37 7.66 -20.21
CA GLY A 28 -1.64 6.95 -19.17
C GLY A 28 -0.86 7.89 -18.25
N LEU A 29 -0.21 8.93 -18.81
CA LEU A 29 0.45 9.97 -18.03
C LEU A 29 -0.57 10.77 -17.20
N LEU A 30 -1.71 11.15 -17.79
CA LEU A 30 -2.76 11.90 -17.09
C LEU A 30 -3.33 11.10 -15.92
N VAL A 31 -3.67 9.82 -16.14
CA VAL A 31 -4.14 8.90 -15.09
C VAL A 31 -3.08 8.71 -14.01
N SER A 32 -1.81 8.57 -14.39
CA SER A 32 -0.70 8.45 -13.42
C SER A 32 -0.55 9.70 -12.56
N ILE A 33 -0.65 10.90 -13.14
CA ILE A 33 -0.62 12.17 -12.38
C ILE A 33 -1.82 12.25 -11.43
N LEU A 34 -3.01 11.86 -11.90
CA LEU A 34 -4.22 11.85 -11.08
C LEU A 34 -4.11 10.89 -9.89
N LEU A 35 -3.57 9.69 -10.13
CA LEU A 35 -3.28 8.70 -9.09
C LEU A 35 -2.31 9.24 -8.05
N HIS A 36 -1.20 9.86 -8.48
CA HIS A 36 -0.24 10.46 -7.55
C HIS A 36 -0.87 11.57 -6.70
N ALA A 37 -1.65 12.47 -7.33
CA ALA A 37 -2.35 13.54 -6.61
C ALA A 37 -3.38 13.00 -5.59
N TRP A 38 -4.02 11.86 -5.88
CA TRP A 38 -4.90 11.17 -4.93
C TRP A 38 -4.11 10.46 -3.82
N THR A 39 -2.98 9.84 -4.13
CA THR A 39 -2.14 9.18 -3.13
C THR A 39 -1.47 10.17 -2.18
N ASP A 40 -1.04 11.33 -2.65
CA ASP A 40 -0.47 12.38 -1.78
C ASP A 40 -1.49 12.80 -0.70
N HIS A 41 -2.75 12.96 -1.11
CA HIS A 41 -3.85 13.29 -0.19
C HIS A 41 -4.14 12.19 0.85
N THR A 42 -3.84 10.93 0.52
CA THR A 42 -4.01 9.80 1.44
C THR A 42 -2.77 9.56 2.29
N LEU A 43 -1.55 9.84 1.81
CA LEU A 43 -0.32 9.74 2.59
C LEU A 43 -0.21 10.81 3.67
N GLU A 44 -0.74 12.01 3.48
CA GLU A 44 -0.83 12.99 4.59
C GLU A 44 -1.83 12.54 5.68
N THR A 45 -2.77 11.65 5.35
CA THR A 45 -3.78 11.13 6.29
C THR A 45 -3.39 9.79 6.92
N PHE A 46 -2.57 8.98 6.23
CA PHE A 46 -2.22 7.60 6.61
C PHE A 46 -0.72 7.28 6.61
N GLY A 47 0.14 8.21 6.18
CA GLY A 47 1.61 8.11 6.18
C GLY A 47 2.25 8.56 7.48
N GLY A 48 1.54 8.40 8.60
CA GLY A 48 2.17 8.31 9.91
C GLY A 48 2.60 6.87 10.11
N ASP A 49 3.91 6.65 10.23
CA ASP A 49 4.45 5.42 10.81
C ASP A 49 3.67 5.12 12.13
N ASP A 50 3.22 3.88 12.31
CA ASP A 50 2.77 3.33 13.60
C ASP A 50 1.43 3.79 14.21
N ALA A 51 0.30 3.67 13.50
CA ALA A 51 -1.03 3.84 14.12
C ALA A 51 -2.07 2.77 13.79
N SER A 52 -1.66 1.58 13.34
CA SER A 52 -2.54 0.42 13.53
C SER A 52 -2.26 -0.13 14.93
N PRO A 53 -3.19 0.00 15.90
CA PRO A 53 -2.96 -0.55 17.23
C PRO A 53 -2.71 -2.04 17.08
N GLN A 54 -1.47 -2.46 17.32
CA GLN A 54 -1.09 -3.86 17.24
C GLN A 54 -1.99 -4.65 18.19
N LYS A 55 -2.49 -5.80 17.74
CA LYS A 55 -3.41 -6.64 18.50
C LYS A 55 -2.76 -7.96 18.85
N THR A 56 -2.82 -8.33 20.12
CA THR A 56 -2.35 -9.62 20.64
C THR A 56 -3.51 -10.37 21.31
N ASN A 57 -3.29 -11.61 21.72
CA ASN A 57 -4.26 -12.36 22.52
C ASN A 57 -3.86 -12.28 24.01
N CYS A 58 -4.83 -12.03 24.89
CA CYS A 58 -4.62 -12.07 26.32
C CYS A 58 -4.16 -13.47 26.75
N PRO A 59 -3.02 -13.65 27.43
CA PRO A 59 -2.52 -14.97 27.83
C PRO A 59 -3.45 -15.67 28.82
N ALA A 60 -4.26 -14.90 29.57
CA ALA A 60 -5.06 -15.43 30.65
C ALA A 60 -6.49 -15.86 30.26
N CYS A 61 -7.02 -15.36 29.14
CA CYS A 61 -8.37 -15.71 28.66
C CYS A 61 -8.48 -15.90 27.14
N GLY A 62 -7.43 -15.62 26.37
CA GLY A 62 -7.38 -15.77 24.92
C GLY A 62 -8.09 -14.66 24.12
N ALA A 63 -8.66 -13.64 24.78
CA ALA A 63 -9.36 -12.57 24.08
C ALA A 63 -8.38 -11.69 23.28
N ARG A 64 -8.81 -11.23 22.10
CA ARG A 64 -8.00 -10.36 21.24
C ARG A 64 -8.06 -8.91 21.75
N ILE A 65 -6.90 -8.35 22.09
CA ILE A 65 -6.73 -7.07 22.80
C ILE A 65 -5.68 -6.20 22.11
N ALA A 66 -5.63 -4.92 22.44
CA ALA A 66 -4.53 -4.05 22.03
C ALA A 66 -3.26 -4.39 22.83
N VAL A 67 -2.09 -4.30 22.18
CA VAL A 67 -0.79 -4.54 22.82
C VAL A 67 -0.52 -3.53 23.95
N GLU A 68 -0.94 -2.28 23.77
CA GLU A 68 -0.77 -1.19 24.75
C GLU A 68 -1.79 -1.20 25.91
N ALA A 69 -2.64 -2.23 26.01
CA ALA A 69 -3.62 -2.29 27.09
C ALA A 69 -2.93 -2.79 28.37
N ASP A 70 -2.92 -2.01 29.46
CA ASP A 70 -2.36 -2.46 30.75
C ASP A 70 -3.14 -3.65 31.35
N ARG A 71 -4.45 -3.72 31.06
CA ARG A 71 -5.36 -4.77 31.54
C ARG A 71 -6.27 -5.27 30.43
N CYS A 72 -6.58 -6.57 30.48
CA CYS A 72 -7.55 -7.17 29.58
C CYS A 72 -8.98 -6.67 29.90
N PRO A 73 -9.71 -6.07 28.96
CA PRO A 73 -11.06 -5.55 29.20
C PRO A 73 -12.12 -6.66 29.36
N TYR A 74 -11.75 -7.92 29.15
CA TYR A 74 -12.66 -9.06 29.22
C TYR A 74 -12.51 -9.87 30.52
N CYS A 75 -11.28 -9.99 31.03
CA CYS A 75 -10.99 -10.79 32.23
C CYS A 75 -10.30 -9.99 33.34
N GLU A 76 -10.03 -8.70 33.10
CA GLU A 76 -9.50 -7.72 34.07
C GLU A 76 -8.10 -8.01 34.63
N ARG A 77 -7.40 -9.04 34.14
CA ARG A 77 -6.01 -9.34 34.49
C ARG A 77 -5.02 -8.42 33.75
N SER A 78 -3.90 -8.10 34.41
CA SER A 78 -2.79 -7.32 33.85
C SER A 78 -1.94 -8.15 32.87
N HIS A 79 -1.26 -7.48 31.93
CA HIS A 79 -0.34 -8.11 30.99
C HIS A 79 1.12 -8.13 31.43
N ASP A 80 1.45 -7.53 32.58
CA ASP A 80 2.81 -7.38 33.11
C ASP A 80 3.43 -8.67 33.70
N ASP A 81 2.85 -9.84 33.44
CA ASP A 81 3.27 -11.13 34.03
C ASP A 81 4.19 -11.96 33.09
N ASP A 82 4.84 -11.29 32.13
CA ASP A 82 5.86 -11.85 31.23
C ASP A 82 7.16 -11.04 31.33
N GLY A 83 7.62 -10.77 32.56
CA GLY A 83 9.01 -10.38 32.80
C GLY A 83 9.91 -11.62 32.61
N PRO A 84 11.04 -11.53 31.87
CA PRO A 84 11.98 -12.64 31.77
C PRO A 84 12.43 -13.02 33.18
N ASP A 85 12.24 -14.28 33.57
CA ASP A 85 12.95 -14.85 34.70
C ASP A 85 14.41 -15.04 34.29
N ASP A 86 15.23 -13.98 34.41
CA ASP A 86 16.67 -14.16 34.44
C ASP A 86 17.07 -14.78 35.78
N GLY A 87 16.67 -16.04 35.95
CA GLY A 87 17.23 -16.96 36.93
C GLY A 87 18.69 -17.20 36.63
N TRP A 88 19.55 -16.26 37.03
CA TRP A 88 20.98 -16.49 37.17
C TRP A 88 21.20 -17.58 38.21
N VAL A 89 21.40 -18.82 37.76
CA VAL A 89 21.97 -19.88 38.58
C VAL A 89 23.44 -19.54 38.78
N GLU A 90 23.78 -18.98 39.93
CA GLU A 90 25.17 -18.87 40.39
C GLU A 90 25.70 -20.30 40.63
N THR A 91 26.56 -20.78 39.73
CA THR A 91 27.38 -21.99 39.92
C THR A 91 28.73 -21.64 40.52
#